data_AF-Q8GGS6-F1
#
_entry.id   AF-Q8GGS6-F1
#
_cell.length_a   1.000
_cell.length_b   1.000
_cell.length_c   1.000
_cell.angle_alpha   90.00
_cell.angle_beta   90.00
_cell.angle_gamma   90.00
#
_symmetry.space_group_name_H-M   'P 1'
#
loop_
_entity.id
_entity.type
_entity.pdbx_description
1 polymer ?
#
loop_
_entity_poly.entity_id
_entity_poly.type
_entity_poly.pdbx_seq_one_letter_code
_entity_poly.pdbx_strand_id
1 'polypeptide(L)'
;MTLDDLLLPDTPVCTAATDVARAYCSPALLNHCVRSYIWAAVHGAEQDIAFDPELLYVGAMFHDIALVPEFDSHTVPFDDASAHVARVFAAGAGWSESRRERLAEVVISHMLDEVDVTKDPEGHLLERSTSLDISGRHMDDFSAAFKAEVLARHPRAGIAEEFLACFRDQAERKPGSSPATALRDGIAERILTNSLD
;
A
#
# COMPACT_ATOMS: atom_id res chain seq x y z
N MET A 1 9.84 19.18 -3.69
CA MET A 1 8.56 18.88 -4.37
C MET A 1 7.44 19.22 -3.40
N THR A 2 6.36 19.85 -3.86
CA THR A 2 5.09 19.98 -3.13
C THR A 2 4.11 18.94 -3.64
N LEU A 3 3.01 18.68 -2.93
CA LEU A 3 2.05 17.68 -3.44
C LEU A 3 1.38 18.14 -4.74
N ASP A 4 1.20 19.44 -4.94
CA ASP A 4 0.60 19.98 -6.16
C ASP A 4 1.50 19.77 -7.40
N ASP A 5 2.79 19.49 -7.20
CA ASP A 5 3.71 19.12 -8.28
C ASP A 5 3.58 17.64 -8.70
N LEU A 6 2.89 16.81 -7.90
CA LEU A 6 2.71 15.39 -8.19
C LEU A 6 1.57 15.20 -9.18
N LEU A 7 1.92 14.74 -10.38
CA LEU A 7 0.94 14.31 -11.37
C LEU A 7 0.40 12.93 -10.99
N LEU A 8 -0.78 12.90 -10.38
CA LEU A 8 -1.52 11.65 -10.20
C LEU A 8 -1.91 11.09 -11.59
N PRO A 9 -1.86 9.76 -11.81
CA PRO A 9 -2.23 9.18 -13.09
C PRO A 9 -3.72 9.38 -13.32
N ASP A 10 -4.05 10.22 -14.30
CA ASP A 10 -5.42 10.50 -14.70
C ASP A 10 -5.83 9.52 -15.81
N THR A 11 -6.11 8.28 -15.41
CA THR A 11 -6.62 7.26 -16.31
C THR A 11 -7.96 6.71 -15.81
N PRO A 12 -8.80 6.18 -16.72
CA PRO A 12 -10.04 5.52 -16.32
C PRO A 12 -9.81 4.34 -15.37
N VAL A 13 -8.67 3.65 -15.47
CA VAL A 13 -8.33 2.51 -14.61
C VAL A 13 -7.99 2.97 -13.20
N CYS A 14 -7.20 4.04 -13.07
CA CYS A 14 -6.90 4.63 -11.76
C CYS A 14 -8.17 5.14 -11.08
N THR A 15 -9.04 5.84 -11.82
CA THR A 15 -10.34 6.29 -11.29
C THR A 15 -11.18 5.13 -10.78
N ALA A 16 -11.31 4.06 -11.58
CA ALA A 16 -12.06 2.87 -11.18
C ALA A 16 -11.44 2.15 -9.98
N ALA A 17 -10.11 2.12 -9.87
CA ALA A 17 -9.40 1.54 -8.72
C ALA A 17 -9.70 2.33 -7.44
N THR A 18 -9.67 3.67 -7.52
CA THR A 18 -10.05 4.54 -6.40
C THR A 18 -11.51 4.34 -6.01
N ASP A 19 -12.41 4.19 -6.97
CA ASP A 19 -13.83 3.98 -6.69
C ASP A 19 -14.08 2.63 -5.98
N VAL A 20 -13.37 1.58 -6.38
CA VAL A 20 -13.41 0.28 -5.68
C VAL A 20 -12.85 0.42 -4.26
N ALA A 21 -11.65 0.99 -4.10
CA ALA A 21 -11.08 1.20 -2.77
C ALA A 21 -12.00 2.03 -1.87
N ARG A 22 -12.62 3.10 -2.40
CA ARG A 22 -13.58 3.94 -1.68
C ARG A 22 -14.85 3.21 -1.28
N ALA A 23 -15.29 2.24 -2.07
CA ALA A 23 -16.51 1.48 -1.79
C ALA A 23 -16.34 0.50 -0.61
N TYR A 24 -15.13 -0.02 -0.38
CA TYR A 24 -14.89 -1.08 0.59
C TYR A 24 -13.98 -0.67 1.76
N CYS A 25 -12.95 0.14 1.52
CA CYS A 25 -12.03 0.56 2.57
C CYS A 25 -12.70 1.57 3.52
N SER A 26 -12.30 1.51 4.79
CA SER A 26 -12.54 2.61 5.72
C SER A 26 -11.88 3.91 5.22
N PRO A 27 -12.27 5.09 5.74
CA PRO A 27 -11.56 6.32 5.44
C PRO A 27 -10.07 6.28 5.79
N ALA A 28 -9.69 5.56 6.85
CA ALA A 28 -8.30 5.43 7.27
C ALA A 28 -7.49 4.60 6.28
N LEU A 29 -8.01 3.43 5.89
CA LEU A 29 -7.38 2.55 4.88
C LEU A 29 -7.33 3.21 3.50
N LEU A 30 -8.41 3.88 3.07
CA LEU A 30 -8.40 4.59 1.79
C LEU A 30 -7.33 5.69 1.78
N ASN A 31 -7.25 6.48 2.84
CA ASN A 31 -6.21 7.51 2.94
C ASN A 31 -4.81 6.88 3.00
N HIS A 32 -4.63 5.75 3.67
CA HIS A 32 -3.38 4.99 3.64
C HIS A 32 -2.99 4.59 2.21
N CYS A 33 -3.89 3.96 1.45
CA CYS A 33 -3.65 3.62 0.05
C CYS A 33 -3.21 4.83 -0.81
N VAL A 34 -3.88 5.97 -0.63
CA VAL A 34 -3.53 7.21 -1.34
C VAL A 34 -2.16 7.74 -0.91
N ARG A 35 -1.88 7.76 0.40
CA ARG A 35 -0.57 8.18 0.93
C ARG A 35 0.55 7.27 0.42
N SER A 36 0.35 5.96 0.41
CA SER A 36 1.32 4.98 -0.11
C SER A 36 1.72 5.29 -1.56
N TYR A 37 0.75 5.59 -2.44
CA TYR A 37 1.08 6.04 -3.79
C TYR A 37 1.88 7.36 -3.81
N ILE A 38 1.48 8.35 -3.00
CA ILE A 38 2.16 9.65 -2.95
C ILE A 38 3.62 9.50 -2.53
N TRP A 39 3.87 8.78 -1.43
CA TRP A 39 5.24 8.53 -0.95
C TRP A 39 6.05 7.78 -2.00
N ALA A 40 5.47 6.73 -2.59
CA ALA A 40 6.11 5.91 -3.62
C ALA A 40 6.50 6.75 -4.86
N ALA A 41 5.56 7.53 -5.41
CA ALA A 41 5.78 8.30 -6.63
C ALA A 41 6.78 9.45 -6.43
N VAL A 42 6.73 10.14 -5.28
CA VAL A 42 7.70 11.21 -4.96
C VAL A 42 9.09 10.62 -4.75
N HIS A 43 9.21 9.52 -4.00
CA HIS A 43 10.49 8.85 -3.81
C HIS A 43 11.08 8.38 -5.15
N GLY A 44 10.26 7.78 -6.01
CA GLY A 44 10.69 7.34 -7.34
C GLY A 44 11.20 8.50 -8.19
N ALA A 45 10.52 9.65 -8.16
CA ALA A 45 10.95 10.84 -8.87
C ALA A 45 12.25 11.45 -8.31
N GLU A 46 12.40 11.52 -6.98
CA GLU A 46 13.60 12.09 -6.35
C GLU A 46 14.85 11.21 -6.48
N GLN A 47 14.65 9.88 -6.65
CA GLN A 47 15.74 8.91 -6.82
C GLN A 47 15.96 8.48 -8.28
N ASP A 48 15.31 9.13 -9.24
CA ASP A 48 15.36 8.77 -10.68
C ASP A 48 15.03 7.28 -10.95
N ILE A 49 14.11 6.70 -10.17
CA ILE A 49 13.62 5.32 -10.36
C ILE A 49 12.51 5.35 -11.40
N ALA A 50 12.71 4.66 -12.53
CA ALA A 50 11.69 4.50 -13.55
C ALA A 50 10.66 3.43 -13.13
N PHE A 51 9.37 3.74 -13.25
CA PHE A 51 8.26 2.83 -12.93
C PHE A 51 7.02 3.10 -13.81
N ASP A 52 6.10 2.13 -13.89
CA ASP A 52 4.75 2.33 -14.48
C ASP A 52 3.82 2.99 -13.44
N PRO A 53 3.44 4.27 -13.62
CA PRO A 53 2.68 5.00 -12.62
C PRO A 53 1.23 4.52 -12.48
N GLU A 54 0.61 4.02 -13.55
CA GLU A 54 -0.74 3.45 -13.48
C GLU A 54 -0.71 2.10 -12.74
N LEU A 55 0.30 1.26 -12.99
CA LEU A 55 0.46 -0.01 -12.27
C LEU A 55 0.70 0.21 -10.78
N LEU A 56 1.61 1.14 -10.43
CA LEU A 56 1.90 1.48 -9.04
C LEU A 56 0.66 2.06 -8.33
N TYR A 57 -0.09 2.94 -9.00
CA TYR A 57 -1.32 3.51 -8.44
C TYR A 57 -2.37 2.45 -8.14
N VAL A 58 -2.64 1.56 -9.10
CA VAL A 58 -3.58 0.46 -8.90
C VAL A 58 -3.07 -0.47 -7.79
N GLY A 59 -1.77 -0.81 -7.77
CA GLY A 59 -1.17 -1.59 -6.69
C GLY A 59 -1.42 -0.97 -5.31
N ALA A 60 -1.19 0.33 -5.18
CA ALA A 60 -1.43 1.07 -3.95
C ALA A 60 -2.92 1.06 -3.53
N MET A 61 -3.87 1.12 -4.47
CA MET A 61 -5.30 1.05 -4.13
C MET A 61 -5.73 -0.34 -3.62
N PHE A 62 -5.04 -1.40 -4.04
CA PHE A 62 -5.45 -2.79 -3.77
C PHE A 62 -4.61 -3.53 -2.74
N HIS A 63 -3.44 -3.02 -2.33
CA HIS A 63 -2.50 -3.81 -1.50
C HIS A 63 -3.10 -4.31 -0.17
N ASP A 64 -3.92 -3.50 0.47
CA ASP A 64 -4.61 -3.84 1.73
C ASP A 64 -6.08 -4.22 1.57
N ILE A 65 -6.59 -4.35 0.34
CA ILE A 65 -8.03 -4.52 0.11
C ILE A 65 -8.60 -5.76 0.82
N ALA A 66 -7.80 -6.81 1.01
CA ALA A 66 -8.22 -8.03 1.70
C ALA A 66 -8.06 -7.98 3.23
N LEU A 67 -7.75 -6.82 3.81
CA LEU A 67 -7.99 -6.57 5.24
C LEU A 67 -9.47 -6.28 5.52
N VAL A 68 -10.26 -5.90 4.51
CA VAL A 68 -11.71 -5.70 4.67
C VAL A 68 -12.45 -7.05 4.66
N PRO A 69 -13.54 -7.20 5.44
CA PRO A 69 -14.21 -8.49 5.61
C PRO A 69 -14.72 -9.14 4.32
N GLU A 70 -15.10 -8.33 3.33
CA GLU A 70 -15.65 -8.78 2.04
C GLU A 70 -14.65 -9.56 1.19
N PHE A 71 -13.34 -9.28 1.37
CA PHE A 71 -12.28 -9.87 0.58
C PHE A 71 -11.27 -10.69 1.40
N ASP A 72 -11.40 -10.69 2.73
CA ASP A 72 -10.56 -11.49 3.59
C ASP A 72 -10.81 -12.99 3.42
N SER A 73 -9.81 -13.68 2.87
CA SER A 73 -9.83 -15.12 2.75
C SER A 73 -9.58 -15.78 4.11
N HIS A 74 -10.38 -16.80 4.44
CA HIS A 74 -10.17 -17.55 5.67
C HIS A 74 -8.83 -18.30 5.71
N THR A 75 -8.30 -18.72 4.55
CA THR A 75 -7.14 -19.63 4.47
C THR A 75 -5.92 -19.04 3.80
N VAL A 76 -6.05 -17.86 3.17
CA VAL A 76 -4.99 -17.22 2.40
C VAL A 76 -4.56 -15.94 3.11
N PRO A 77 -3.25 -15.66 3.26
CA PRO A 77 -2.76 -14.38 3.76
C PRO A 77 -3.39 -13.19 3.02
N PHE A 78 -3.54 -12.05 3.71
CA PHE A 78 -4.28 -10.92 3.13
C PHE A 78 -3.57 -10.33 1.89
N ASP A 79 -2.25 -10.30 1.86
CA ASP A 79 -1.42 -9.86 0.74
C ASP A 79 -1.66 -10.73 -0.51
N ASP A 80 -1.67 -12.06 -0.36
CA ASP A 80 -2.05 -12.98 -1.43
C ASP A 80 -3.52 -12.78 -1.87
N ALA A 81 -4.44 -12.61 -0.91
CA ALA A 81 -5.86 -12.38 -1.20
C ALA A 81 -6.09 -11.04 -1.93
N SER A 82 -5.40 -9.98 -1.52
CA SER A 82 -5.37 -8.67 -2.18
C SER A 82 -4.85 -8.81 -3.61
N ALA A 83 -3.80 -9.60 -3.82
CA ALA A 83 -3.26 -9.87 -5.16
C ALA A 83 -4.26 -10.61 -6.07
N HIS A 84 -5.06 -11.52 -5.51
CA HIS A 84 -6.15 -12.15 -6.25
C HIS A 84 -7.23 -11.14 -6.66
N VAL A 85 -7.65 -10.24 -5.76
CA VAL A 85 -8.62 -9.17 -6.08
C VAL A 85 -8.06 -8.23 -7.14
N ALA A 86 -6.79 -7.81 -7.01
CA ALA A 86 -6.11 -6.94 -7.95
C ALA A 86 -6.04 -7.55 -9.36
N ARG A 87 -5.75 -8.85 -9.48
CA ARG A 87 -5.78 -9.58 -10.76
C ARG A 87 -7.16 -9.57 -11.41
N VAL A 88 -8.22 -9.80 -10.63
CA VAL A 88 -9.61 -9.79 -11.13
C VAL A 88 -9.99 -8.38 -11.60
N PHE A 89 -9.68 -7.35 -10.81
CA PHE A 89 -9.90 -5.96 -11.18
C PHE A 89 -9.19 -5.62 -12.50
N ALA A 90 -7.89 -5.90 -12.59
CA ALA A 90 -7.09 -5.59 -13.78
C ALA A 90 -7.55 -6.39 -15.02
N ALA A 91 -8.11 -7.59 -14.84
CA ALA A 91 -8.76 -8.33 -15.93
C ALA A 91 -10.03 -7.62 -16.41
N GLY A 92 -10.87 -7.15 -15.49
CA GLY A 92 -12.03 -6.32 -15.81
C GLY A 92 -11.68 -4.99 -16.48
N ALA A 93 -10.52 -4.42 -16.13
CA ALA A 93 -9.96 -3.22 -16.75
C ALA A 93 -9.31 -3.47 -18.12
N GLY A 94 -9.27 -4.72 -18.60
CA GLY A 94 -8.74 -5.08 -19.92
C GLY A 94 -7.21 -5.16 -20.01
N TRP A 95 -6.50 -5.27 -18.88
CA TRP A 95 -5.04 -5.43 -18.90
C TRP A 95 -4.61 -6.79 -19.46
N SER A 96 -3.41 -6.83 -20.06
CA SER A 96 -2.80 -8.09 -20.49
C SER A 96 -2.59 -9.03 -19.31
N GLU A 97 -2.48 -10.33 -19.57
CA GLU A 97 -2.16 -11.33 -18.53
C GLU A 97 -0.85 -11.00 -17.80
N SER A 98 0.21 -10.69 -18.54
CA SER A 98 1.50 -10.29 -17.99
C SER A 98 1.43 -9.08 -17.05
N ARG A 99 0.61 -8.06 -17.38
CA ARG A 99 0.46 -6.87 -16.54
C ARG A 99 -0.36 -7.15 -15.28
N ARG A 100 -1.32 -8.08 -15.36
CA ARG A 100 -2.10 -8.57 -14.21
C ARG A 100 -1.23 -9.38 -13.25
N GLU A 101 -0.37 -10.24 -13.78
CA GLU A 101 0.62 -10.98 -13.00
C GLU A 101 1.56 -10.01 -12.29
N ARG A 102 2.09 -9.03 -13.03
CA ARG A 102 2.96 -8.00 -12.49
C ARG A 102 2.30 -7.20 -11.36
N LEU A 103 1.04 -6.80 -11.53
CA LEU A 103 0.28 -6.11 -10.49
C LEU A 103 0.17 -6.94 -9.20
N ALA A 104 -0.13 -8.24 -9.33
CA ALA A 104 -0.21 -9.12 -8.16
C ALA A 104 1.14 -9.31 -7.48
N GLU A 105 2.24 -9.42 -8.24
CA GLU A 105 3.59 -9.49 -7.66
C GLU A 105 3.89 -8.23 -6.84
N VAL A 106 3.65 -7.05 -7.39
CA VAL A 106 3.84 -5.76 -6.68
C VAL A 106 2.97 -5.67 -5.44
N VAL A 107 1.71 -6.12 -5.52
CA VAL A 107 0.81 -6.21 -4.36
C VAL A 107 1.34 -7.19 -3.31
N ILE A 108 1.94 -8.33 -3.65
CA ILE A 108 2.51 -9.22 -2.64
C ILE A 108 3.79 -8.62 -2.04
N SER A 109 4.63 -8.00 -2.88
CA SER A 109 5.92 -7.44 -2.50
C SER A 109 5.83 -6.38 -1.40
N HIS A 110 4.70 -5.71 -1.20
CA HIS A 110 4.55 -4.66 -0.19
C HIS A 110 4.73 -5.14 1.26
N MET A 111 4.59 -6.45 1.52
CA MET A 111 4.79 -7.08 2.83
C MET A 111 6.17 -7.69 3.03
N LEU A 112 7.07 -7.60 2.04
CA LEU A 112 8.44 -8.07 2.16
C LEU A 112 9.29 -7.08 2.99
N ASP A 113 10.36 -7.58 3.59
CA ASP A 113 11.26 -6.73 4.40
C ASP A 113 12.06 -5.72 3.56
N GLU A 114 12.41 -6.12 2.34
CA GLU A 114 13.17 -5.37 1.34
C GLU A 114 12.91 -5.92 -0.06
N VAL A 115 12.83 -5.02 -1.05
CA VAL A 115 12.69 -5.36 -2.47
C VAL A 115 13.81 -4.70 -3.28
N ASP A 116 14.47 -5.51 -4.12
CA ASP A 116 15.56 -5.06 -5.00
C ASP A 116 15.02 -4.18 -6.15
N VAL A 117 15.24 -2.88 -6.04
CA VAL A 117 14.81 -1.86 -7.02
C VAL A 117 15.26 -2.14 -8.46
N THR A 118 16.38 -2.85 -8.65
CA THR A 118 16.89 -3.15 -10.00
C THR A 118 16.10 -4.24 -10.71
N LYS A 119 15.30 -5.02 -9.97
CA LYS A 119 14.47 -6.11 -10.48
C LYS A 119 12.99 -5.77 -10.43
N ASP A 120 12.58 -5.10 -9.36
CA ASP A 120 11.18 -4.81 -9.06
C ASP A 120 11.05 -3.36 -8.55
N PRO A 121 11.09 -2.35 -9.45
CA PRO A 121 11.02 -0.96 -9.05
C PRO A 121 9.66 -0.60 -8.44
N GLU A 122 8.53 -1.07 -8.98
CA GLU A 122 7.22 -0.78 -8.41
C GLU A 122 7.01 -1.42 -7.02
N GLY A 123 7.45 -2.66 -6.82
CA GLY A 123 7.40 -3.35 -5.54
C GLY A 123 8.33 -2.71 -4.51
N HIS A 124 9.51 -2.25 -4.92
CA HIS A 124 10.40 -1.45 -4.08
C HIS A 124 9.74 -0.16 -3.60
N LEU A 125 9.14 0.59 -4.53
CA LEU A 125 8.47 1.84 -4.17
C LEU A 125 7.26 1.59 -3.26
N LEU A 126 6.46 0.55 -3.54
CA LEU A 126 5.28 0.25 -2.75
C LEU A 126 5.65 -0.27 -1.35
N GLU A 127 6.54 -1.26 -1.22
CA GLU A 127 7.03 -1.76 0.08
C GLU A 127 7.58 -0.65 0.96
N ARG A 128 8.43 0.20 0.39
CA ARG A 128 9.06 1.28 1.14
C ARG A 128 8.02 2.32 1.61
N SER A 129 7.05 2.63 0.75
CA SER A 129 5.99 3.60 1.03
C SER A 129 5.02 3.13 2.12
N THR A 130 4.55 1.88 2.07
CA THR A 130 3.65 1.31 3.08
C THR A 130 4.37 1.16 4.41
N SER A 131 5.64 0.77 4.37
CA SER A 131 6.51 0.67 5.53
C SER A 131 6.73 2.00 6.24
N LEU A 132 6.89 3.08 5.47
CA LEU A 132 6.92 4.42 6.02
C LEU A 132 5.60 4.78 6.69
N ASP A 133 4.50 4.60 5.98
CA ASP A 133 3.20 5.07 6.45
C ASP A 133 2.70 4.27 7.67
N ILE A 134 2.97 2.98 7.75
CA ILE A 134 2.53 2.13 8.87
C ILE A 134 3.54 2.14 10.02
N SER A 135 4.81 1.89 9.74
CA SER A 135 5.82 1.60 10.77
C SER A 135 6.82 2.74 11.03
N GLY A 136 6.73 3.85 10.29
CA GLY A 136 7.64 4.99 10.43
C GLY A 136 9.06 4.72 9.92
N ARG A 137 9.27 3.63 9.16
CA ARG A 137 10.55 3.41 8.47
C ARG A 137 10.77 4.50 7.41
N HIS A 138 12.02 4.76 7.02
CA HIS A 138 12.34 5.64 5.88
C HIS A 138 11.83 7.09 5.99
N MET A 139 11.47 7.55 7.20
CA MET A 139 10.93 8.89 7.43
C MET A 139 11.88 10.03 7.02
N ASP A 140 13.18 9.76 7.01
CA ASP A 140 14.22 10.71 6.61
C ASP A 140 14.29 10.93 5.10
N ASP A 141 13.60 10.11 4.30
CA ASP A 141 13.49 10.30 2.85
C ASP A 141 12.70 11.58 2.52
N PHE A 142 11.87 12.08 3.44
CA PHE A 142 10.99 13.22 3.20
C PHE A 142 11.17 14.33 4.23
N SER A 143 11.14 15.57 3.73
CA SER A 143 11.14 16.75 4.61
C SER A 143 9.92 16.77 5.54
N ALA A 144 10.08 17.35 6.73
CA ALA A 144 8.96 17.52 7.68
C ALA A 144 7.80 18.33 7.08
N ALA A 145 8.10 19.32 6.24
CA ALA A 145 7.09 20.14 5.57
C ALA A 145 6.25 19.32 4.59
N PHE A 146 6.89 18.48 3.76
CA PHE A 146 6.18 17.62 2.82
C PHE A 146 5.32 16.58 3.55
N LYS A 147 5.85 15.97 4.63
CA LYS A 147 5.07 15.04 5.45
C LYS A 147 3.81 15.70 6.01
N ALA A 148 3.94 16.89 6.59
CA ALA A 148 2.80 17.65 7.12
C ALA A 148 1.77 18.00 6.03
N GLU A 149 2.24 18.36 4.83
CA GLU A 149 1.39 18.68 3.69
C GLU A 149 0.51 17.48 3.25
N VAL A 150 1.11 16.28 3.13
CA VAL A 150 0.36 15.06 2.78
C VAL A 150 -0.64 14.69 3.87
N LEU A 151 -0.24 14.73 5.14
CA LEU A 151 -1.12 14.40 6.27
C LEU A 151 -2.29 15.38 6.41
N ALA A 152 -2.12 16.65 6.02
CA ALA A 152 -3.20 17.63 6.02
C ALA A 152 -4.28 17.31 4.97
N ARG A 153 -3.90 16.77 3.79
CA ARG A 153 -4.85 16.40 2.73
C ARG A 153 -5.39 14.97 2.87
N HIS A 154 -4.59 14.06 3.42
CA HIS A 154 -4.93 12.65 3.62
C HIS A 154 -4.66 12.23 5.08
N PRO A 155 -5.53 12.63 6.03
CA PRO A 155 -5.34 12.34 7.45
C PRO A 155 -5.24 10.84 7.74
N ARG A 156 -4.46 10.48 8.77
CA ARG A 156 -4.29 9.08 9.22
C ARG A 156 -5.55 8.46 9.79
N ALA A 157 -6.42 9.28 10.36
CA ALA A 157 -7.78 8.92 10.75
C ALA A 157 -7.88 7.62 11.60
N GLY A 158 -6.93 7.37 12.51
CA GLY A 158 -6.95 6.19 13.39
C GLY A 158 -6.38 4.90 12.78
N ILE A 159 -5.68 4.99 11.63
CA ILE A 159 -5.12 3.82 10.95
C ILE A 159 -4.26 2.93 11.85
N ALA A 160 -3.53 3.50 12.83
CA ALA A 160 -2.68 2.72 13.73
C ALA A 160 -3.46 1.65 14.51
N GLU A 161 -4.62 2.02 15.08
CA GLU A 161 -5.46 1.10 15.86
C GLU A 161 -6.19 0.11 14.95
N GLU A 162 -6.73 0.60 13.83
CA GLU A 162 -7.45 -0.22 12.85
C GLU A 162 -6.54 -1.28 12.22
N PHE A 163 -5.37 -0.88 11.73
CA PHE A 163 -4.41 -1.77 11.08
C PHE A 163 -3.88 -2.82 12.04
N LEU A 164 -3.59 -2.44 13.29
CA LEU A 164 -3.13 -3.38 14.31
C LEU A 164 -4.23 -4.39 14.71
N ALA A 165 -5.50 -3.99 14.73
CA ALA A 165 -6.61 -4.90 14.94
C ALA A 165 -6.71 -5.92 13.80
N CYS A 166 -6.65 -5.46 12.55
CA CYS A 166 -6.62 -6.33 11.37
C CYS A 166 -5.45 -7.32 11.43
N PHE A 167 -4.23 -6.85 11.74
CA PHE A 167 -3.05 -7.72 11.82
C PHE A 167 -3.17 -8.79 12.90
N ARG A 168 -3.74 -8.46 14.06
CA ARG A 168 -3.96 -9.43 15.15
C ARG A 168 -4.96 -10.50 14.74
N ASP A 169 -6.06 -10.12 14.12
CA ASP A 169 -7.08 -11.06 13.64
C ASP A 169 -6.52 -11.97 12.51
N GLN A 170 -5.76 -11.40 11.58
CA GLN A 170 -5.02 -12.18 10.57
C GLN A 170 -4.06 -13.18 11.21
N ALA A 171 -3.29 -12.76 12.22
CA ALA A 171 -2.32 -13.62 12.88
C ALA A 171 -2.96 -14.74 13.74
N GLU A 172 -4.10 -14.46 14.37
CA GLU A 172 -4.86 -15.46 15.13
C GLU A 172 -5.39 -16.56 14.20
N ARG A 173 -6.01 -16.19 13.08
CA ARG A 173 -6.60 -17.15 12.13
C ARG A 173 -5.57 -17.82 11.23
N LYS A 174 -4.52 -17.09 10.85
CA LYS A 174 -3.49 -17.49 9.89
C LYS A 174 -2.08 -17.26 10.50
N PRO A 175 -1.63 -18.12 11.43
CA PRO A 175 -0.39 -17.91 12.19
C PRO A 175 0.91 -17.94 11.36
N GLY A 176 0.85 -18.47 10.13
CA GLY A 176 1.95 -18.47 9.15
C GLY A 176 1.93 -17.30 8.16
N SER A 177 1.01 -16.34 8.30
CA SER A 177 0.86 -15.19 7.39
C SER A 177 1.89 -14.08 7.64
N SER A 178 2.04 -13.17 6.68
CA SER A 178 2.91 -12.00 6.80
C SER A 178 2.52 -11.06 7.97
N PRO A 179 1.23 -10.80 8.30
CA PRO A 179 0.88 -10.10 9.55
C PRO A 179 1.37 -10.80 10.82
N ALA A 180 1.29 -12.14 10.86
CA ALA A 180 1.75 -12.91 12.02
C ALA A 180 3.26 -12.78 12.21
N THR A 181 4.03 -12.80 11.13
CA THR A 181 5.48 -12.55 11.15
C THR A 181 5.78 -11.11 11.59
N ALA A 182 5.14 -10.12 10.97
CA ALA A 182 5.35 -8.71 11.31
C ALA A 182 5.05 -8.40 12.80
N LEU A 183 4.00 -9.01 13.37
CA LEU A 183 3.69 -8.88 14.80
C LEU A 183 4.77 -9.50 15.70
N ARG A 184 5.31 -10.67 15.34
CA ARG A 184 6.45 -11.27 16.07
C ARG A 184 7.70 -10.40 15.99
N ASP A 185 7.88 -9.71 14.87
CA ASP A 185 9.02 -8.81 14.62
C ASP A 185 8.77 -7.39 15.12
N GLY A 186 7.81 -7.19 16.02
CA GLY A 186 7.61 -5.93 16.73
C GLY A 186 6.99 -4.81 15.90
N ILE A 187 6.24 -5.10 14.83
CA ILE A 187 5.54 -4.04 14.07
C ILE A 187 4.53 -3.29 14.94
N ALA A 188 3.94 -3.93 15.95
CA ALA A 188 2.94 -3.30 16.82
C ALA A 188 3.49 -2.08 17.58
N GLU A 189 4.72 -2.19 18.12
CA GLU A 189 5.37 -1.07 18.80
C GLU A 189 5.69 0.06 17.82
N ARG A 190 6.20 -0.28 16.63
CA ARG A 190 6.50 0.69 15.57
C ARG A 190 5.26 1.45 15.09
N ILE A 191 4.13 0.77 14.93
CA ILE A 191 2.85 1.39 14.58
C ILE A 191 2.42 2.39 15.65
N LEU A 192 2.42 1.97 16.92
CA LEU A 192 1.95 2.80 18.04
C LEU A 192 2.88 3.98 18.38
N THR A 193 4.12 3.95 17.90
CA THR A 193 5.12 5.01 18.11
C THR A 193 5.44 5.78 16.85
N ASN A 194 4.68 5.56 15.77
CA ASN A 194 4.89 6.22 14.49
C ASN A 194 4.65 7.73 14.63
N SER A 195 5.69 8.53 14.37
CA SER A 195 5.66 10.00 14.48
C SER A 195 4.78 10.72 13.44
N LEU A 196 4.11 9.98 12.55
CA LEU A 196 3.09 10.54 11.67
C LEU A 196 1.74 10.73 12.38
N ASP A 197 1.51 10.07 13.53
CA ASP A 197 0.32 10.20 14.39
C ASP A 197 0.44 11.33 15.43
#